data_AF-A0A1I7VVA0-F1
#
_entry.id   AF-A0A1I7VVA0-F1
#
_cell.length_a   1.000
_cell.length_b   1.000
_cell.length_c   1.000
_cell.angle_alpha   90.00
_cell.angle_beta   90.00
_cell.angle_gamma   90.00
#
_symmetry.space_group_name_H-M   'P 1'
#
loop_
_entity.id
_entity.type
_entity.pdbx_description
1 polymer ?
#
loop_
_entity_poly.entity_id
_entity_poly.type
_entity_poly.pdbx_seq_one_letter_code
_entity_poly.pdbx_strand_id
1 'polypeptide(L)'
;MEKEFLSRTYRFGINGNEPFMLRRKVWPYLLGLVNWTQDFEQLKNTYRAKYYNDVVEWEKMEKIVRERDQEAFVAARLRYHTCNAESNVSFQGPSLSNEVFEESSELPIGQKDNEEEDLMSKFSANLHRIEKDVERCDRSSAYFAKKENLQKLKTVMCTYVWRNLNEGYTQGMCDLAAPLLVILDDEFTYPEVFRVWEVIWAASSLVTTHFHLFFALAMIIAYRHIIIDNRMDFTDVIKFYNEMAERHNVEELLDSARSLLQRLQAIIMELEPVKN
;
A
#
# COMPACT_ATOMS: atom_id res chain seq x y z
N MET A 1 19.04 19.28 16.93
CA MET A 1 19.49 18.26 15.97
C MET A 1 18.39 17.90 14.98
N GLU A 2 17.20 17.47 15.44
CA GLU A 2 16.02 17.18 14.60
C GLU A 2 15.66 18.31 13.62
N LYS A 3 15.37 19.52 14.12
CA LYS A 3 14.95 20.65 13.28
C LYS A 3 15.97 21.01 12.18
N GLU A 4 17.26 20.89 12.48
CA GLU A 4 18.32 21.13 11.50
C GLU A 4 18.34 20.03 10.44
N PHE A 5 18.26 18.77 10.85
CA PHE A 5 18.20 17.63 9.93
C PHE A 5 16.99 17.74 9.00
N LEU A 6 15.80 17.96 9.57
CA LEU A 6 14.57 18.15 8.78
C LEU A 6 14.72 19.34 7.82
N SER A 7 15.35 20.44 8.24
CA SER A 7 15.54 21.61 7.37
C SER A 7 16.47 21.31 6.19
N ARG A 8 17.55 20.57 6.42
CA ARG A 8 18.46 20.12 5.36
C ARG A 8 17.76 19.14 4.41
N THR A 9 17.06 18.15 4.94
CA THR A 9 16.29 17.18 4.17
C THR A 9 15.21 17.86 3.34
N TYR A 10 14.50 18.84 3.90
CA TYR A 10 13.51 19.63 3.16
C TYR A 10 14.12 20.40 1.99
N ARG A 11 15.34 20.90 2.12
CA ARG A 11 16.02 21.69 1.07
C ARG A 11 16.65 20.82 -0.02
N PHE A 12 17.27 19.71 0.35
CA PHE A 12 18.15 18.97 -0.57
C PHE A 12 17.76 17.50 -0.74
N GLY A 13 16.84 16.98 0.08
CA GLY A 13 16.70 15.54 0.28
C GLY A 13 17.88 14.95 1.05
N ILE A 14 17.90 13.62 1.20
CA ILE A 14 19.00 12.89 1.82
C ILE A 14 20.07 12.61 0.77
N ASN A 15 21.12 13.42 0.79
CA ASN A 15 22.29 13.31 -0.08
C ASN A 15 23.57 13.13 0.74
N GLY A 16 24.59 12.49 0.19
CA GLY A 16 25.89 12.26 0.86
C GLY A 16 26.71 11.17 0.19
N ASN A 17 27.82 10.77 0.83
CA ASN A 17 28.69 9.69 0.32
C ASN A 17 28.01 8.31 0.35
N GLU A 18 27.19 8.05 1.37
CA GLU A 18 26.41 6.81 1.53
C GLU A 18 24.95 7.12 1.87
N PRO A 19 24.18 7.68 0.92
CA PRO A 19 22.81 8.12 1.19
C PRO A 19 21.90 6.96 1.59
N PHE A 20 22.18 5.75 1.09
CA PHE A 20 21.47 4.52 1.45
C PHE A 20 21.54 4.18 2.94
N MET A 21 22.77 4.10 3.47
CA MET A 21 22.99 3.79 4.89
C MET A 21 22.37 4.84 5.79
N LEU A 22 22.36 6.09 5.33
CA LEU A 22 21.70 7.18 6.04
C LEU A 22 20.17 7.02 6.02
N ARG A 23 19.55 6.73 4.86
CA ARG A 23 18.11 6.47 4.74
C ARG A 23 17.64 5.39 5.70
N ARG A 24 18.32 4.24 5.75
CA ARG A 24 17.98 3.14 6.67
C ARG A 24 17.96 3.56 8.13
N LYS A 25 18.85 4.47 8.52
CA LYS A 25 18.93 4.98 9.90
C LYS A 25 17.85 6.02 10.19
N VAL A 26 17.55 6.92 9.23
CA VAL A 26 16.73 8.12 9.49
C VAL A 26 15.26 8.00 9.07
N TRP A 27 14.94 7.12 8.11
CA TRP A 27 13.57 6.91 7.65
C TRP A 27 12.60 6.46 8.75
N PRO A 28 12.97 5.61 9.73
CA PRO A 28 12.10 5.34 10.88
C PRO A 28 11.66 6.60 11.64
N TYR A 29 12.50 7.63 11.69
CA TYR A 29 12.18 8.89 12.34
C TYR A 29 11.36 9.81 11.43
N LEU A 30 11.70 9.90 10.13
CA LEU A 30 10.93 10.69 9.16
C LEU A 30 9.51 10.17 8.95
N LEU A 31 9.32 8.86 8.98
CA LEU A 31 8.02 8.20 8.88
C LEU A 31 7.22 8.24 10.19
N GLY A 32 7.82 8.74 11.28
CA GLY A 32 7.19 8.80 12.59
C GLY A 32 7.03 7.45 13.28
N LEU A 33 7.77 6.41 12.86
CA LEU A 33 7.78 5.11 13.54
C LEU A 33 8.42 5.21 14.94
N VAL A 34 9.45 6.05 15.06
CA VAL A 34 10.19 6.30 16.31
C VAL A 34 10.38 7.80 16.52
N ASN A 35 10.25 8.26 17.76
CA ASN A 35 10.51 9.64 18.12
C ASN A 35 12.03 9.93 18.05
N TRP A 36 12.41 11.15 17.63
CA TRP A 36 13.81 11.61 17.58
C TRP A 36 14.58 11.55 18.91
N THR A 37 13.87 11.39 20.03
CA THR A 37 14.45 11.20 21.37
C THR A 37 14.82 9.75 21.69
N GLN A 38 14.32 8.78 20.93
CA GLN A 38 14.49 7.35 21.17
C GLN A 38 15.54 6.76 20.21
N ASP A 39 16.11 5.62 20.58
CA ASP A 39 17.05 4.88 19.74
C ASP A 39 16.33 3.73 19.02
N PHE A 40 16.18 3.86 17.70
CA PHE A 40 15.58 2.82 16.87
C PHE A 40 16.30 1.47 16.98
N GLU A 41 17.64 1.43 17.11
CA GLU A 41 18.35 0.15 17.17
C GLU A 41 18.02 -0.65 18.43
N GLN A 42 17.66 0.03 19.53
CA GLN A 42 17.19 -0.63 20.75
C GLN A 42 15.76 -1.19 20.60
N LEU A 43 14.89 -0.46 19.90
CA LEU A 43 13.49 -0.85 19.71
C LEU A 43 13.27 -1.85 18.58
N LYS A 44 14.21 -1.92 17.63
CA LYS A 44 14.16 -2.74 16.42
C LYS A 44 13.86 -4.21 16.70
N ASN A 45 14.48 -4.78 17.71
CA ASN A 45 14.25 -6.19 18.09
C ASN A 45 12.82 -6.41 18.60
N THR A 46 12.26 -5.46 19.33
CA THR A 46 10.87 -5.52 19.80
C THR A 46 9.89 -5.41 18.64
N TYR A 47 10.11 -4.47 17.71
CA TYR A 47 9.29 -4.38 16.50
C TYR A 47 9.37 -5.65 15.66
N ARG A 48 10.57 -6.21 15.53
CA ARG A 48 10.82 -7.45 14.80
C ARG A 48 10.05 -8.63 15.42
N ALA A 49 10.14 -8.81 16.73
CA ALA A 49 9.41 -9.86 17.43
C ALA A 49 7.90 -9.75 17.24
N LYS A 50 7.33 -8.54 17.41
CA LYS A 50 5.90 -8.29 17.16
C LYS A 50 5.50 -8.63 15.72
N TYR A 51 6.30 -8.19 14.74
CA TYR A 51 6.07 -8.49 13.33
C TYR A 51 6.04 -10.00 13.04
N TYR A 52 7.02 -10.77 13.51
CA TYR A 52 7.02 -12.22 13.27
C TYR A 52 5.88 -12.95 13.98
N ASN A 53 5.46 -12.48 15.16
CA ASN A 53 4.30 -13.04 15.83
C ASN A 53 3.05 -12.87 14.95
N ASP A 54 2.83 -11.68 14.41
CA ASP A 54 1.68 -11.45 13.51
C ASP A 54 1.77 -12.30 12.25
N VAL A 55 2.97 -12.46 11.67
CA VAL A 55 3.19 -13.35 10.51
C VAL A 55 2.76 -14.78 10.81
N VAL A 56 3.22 -15.32 11.94
CA VAL A 56 2.85 -16.69 12.34
C VAL A 56 1.34 -16.83 12.56
N GLU A 57 0.69 -15.82 13.12
CA GLU A 57 -0.76 -15.83 13.35
C GLU A 57 -1.55 -15.81 12.04
N TRP A 58 -1.26 -14.88 11.12
CA TRP A 58 -2.02 -14.82 9.87
C TRP A 58 -1.67 -15.94 8.90
N GLU A 59 -0.46 -16.52 8.95
CA GLU A 59 -0.10 -17.70 8.15
C GLU A 59 -0.95 -18.93 8.54
N LYS A 60 -1.35 -19.05 9.82
CA LYS A 60 -2.32 -20.09 10.22
C LYS A 60 -3.66 -19.85 9.55
N MET A 61 -4.14 -18.60 9.55
CA MET A 61 -5.39 -18.23 8.89
C MET A 61 -5.33 -18.45 7.37
N GLU A 62 -4.21 -18.12 6.72
CA GLU A 62 -4.02 -18.38 5.29
C GLU A 62 -4.17 -19.87 4.97
N LYS A 63 -3.58 -20.77 5.76
CA LYS A 63 -3.72 -22.22 5.53
C LYS A 63 -5.18 -22.67 5.55
N ILE A 64 -5.96 -22.19 6.52
CA ILE A 64 -7.39 -22.47 6.62
C ILE A 64 -8.14 -21.94 5.39
N VAL A 65 -7.82 -20.72 4.94
CA VAL A 65 -8.40 -20.14 3.72
C VAL A 65 -8.11 -21.01 2.49
N ARG A 66 -6.87 -21.48 2.31
CA ARG A 66 -6.50 -22.34 1.18
C ARG A 66 -7.23 -23.68 1.19
N GLU A 67 -7.38 -24.29 2.35
CA GLU A 67 -8.12 -25.55 2.49
C GLU A 67 -9.59 -25.34 2.07
N ARG A 68 -10.23 -24.27 2.54
CA ARG A 68 -11.61 -23.92 2.16
C ARG A 68 -11.76 -23.59 0.67
N ASP A 69 -10.84 -22.83 0.09
CA ASP A 69 -10.87 -22.51 -1.35
C ASP A 69 -10.76 -23.78 -2.19
N GLN A 70 -9.91 -24.72 -1.78
CA GLN A 70 -9.74 -26.01 -2.43
C GLN A 70 -11.01 -26.87 -2.33
N GLU A 71 -11.62 -26.94 -1.15
CA GLU A 71 -12.88 -27.65 -0.93
C GLU A 71 -14.02 -27.06 -1.77
N ALA A 72 -14.15 -25.72 -1.77
CA ALA A 72 -15.15 -25.01 -2.56
C ALA A 72 -14.96 -25.24 -4.07
N PHE A 73 -13.72 -25.25 -4.54
CA PHE A 73 -13.39 -25.56 -5.94
C PHE A 73 -13.77 -27.00 -6.32
N VAL A 74 -13.43 -27.98 -5.48
CA VAL A 74 -13.81 -29.39 -5.70
C VAL A 74 -15.32 -29.56 -5.71
N ALA A 75 -16.03 -28.95 -4.74
CA ALA A 75 -17.48 -29.00 -4.65
C ALA A 75 -18.15 -28.35 -5.88
N ALA A 76 -17.63 -27.21 -6.36
CA ALA A 76 -18.12 -26.57 -7.58
C ALA A 76 -17.94 -27.46 -8.82
N ARG A 77 -16.79 -28.12 -8.94
CA ARG A 77 -16.52 -29.06 -10.04
C ARG A 77 -17.44 -30.28 -10.00
N LEU A 78 -17.71 -30.84 -8.81
CA LEU A 78 -18.66 -31.94 -8.64
C LEU A 78 -20.08 -31.52 -9.02
N ARG A 79 -20.55 -30.33 -8.59
CA ARG A 79 -21.86 -29.79 -8.98
C ARG A 79 -21.99 -29.64 -10.49
N TYR A 80 -20.96 -29.13 -11.17
CA TYR A 80 -20.96 -29.01 -12.64
C TYR A 80 -21.14 -30.38 -13.33
N HIS A 81 -20.48 -31.43 -12.84
CA HIS A 81 -20.61 -32.76 -13.39
C HIS A 81 -22.00 -33.38 -13.11
N THR A 82 -22.55 -33.21 -11.92
CA THR A 82 -23.89 -33.73 -11.58
C THR A 82 -24.99 -33.06 -12.40
N CYS A 83 -24.96 -31.73 -12.57
CA CYS A 83 -25.95 -31.01 -13.40
C CYS A 83 -25.88 -31.42 -14.88
N ASN A 84 -24.69 -31.72 -15.41
CA ASN A 84 -24.54 -32.23 -16.78
C ASN A 84 -24.96 -33.70 -16.92
N ALA A 85 -24.77 -34.53 -15.89
CA ALA A 85 -25.23 -35.91 -15.89
C ALA A 85 -26.78 -36.03 -15.86
N GLU A 86 -27.45 -35.13 -15.14
CA GLU A 86 -28.92 -35.05 -15.08
C GLU A 86 -29.54 -34.56 -16.40
N SER A 87 -28.81 -33.79 -17.21
CA SER A 87 -29.28 -33.34 -18.53
C SER A 87 -29.36 -34.44 -19.61
N ASN A 88 -28.86 -35.65 -19.32
CA ASN A 88 -28.93 -36.83 -20.20
C ASN A 88 -29.88 -37.93 -19.71
N VAL A 89 -30.66 -37.69 -18.64
CA VAL A 89 -31.64 -38.68 -18.15
C VAL A 89 -33.04 -38.24 -18.57
N SER A 90 -33.61 -39.04 -19.46
CA SER A 90 -35.02 -39.01 -19.86
C SER A 90 -35.95 -38.83 -18.65
N PHE A 91 -36.82 -37.83 -18.77
CA PHE A 91 -37.89 -37.50 -17.84
C PHE A 91 -38.83 -38.72 -17.63
N GLN A 92 -38.71 -39.38 -16.48
CA GLN A 92 -39.79 -40.16 -15.85
C GLN A 92 -39.75 -39.88 -14.34
N GLY A 93 -40.61 -38.99 -13.84
CA GLY A 93 -40.77 -38.73 -12.40
C GLY A 93 -41.67 -39.78 -11.71
N PRO A 94 -42.22 -39.51 -10.52
CA PRO A 94 -41.70 -38.76 -9.37
C PRO A 94 -41.71 -39.64 -8.09
N SER A 95 -40.96 -39.29 -7.02
CA SER A 95 -41.36 -39.70 -5.66
C SER A 95 -40.77 -38.83 -4.56
N LEU A 96 -41.68 -38.39 -3.69
CA LEU A 96 -41.48 -37.60 -2.48
C LEU A 96 -40.77 -38.44 -1.42
N SER A 97 -39.75 -37.90 -0.77
CA SER A 97 -39.40 -38.28 0.60
C SER A 97 -39.14 -37.00 1.40
N ASN A 98 -40.11 -36.65 2.25
CA ASN A 98 -39.92 -35.71 3.34
C ASN A 98 -39.18 -36.48 4.44
N GLU A 99 -37.89 -36.22 4.63
CA GLU A 99 -37.26 -36.53 5.90
C GLU A 99 -37.51 -35.37 6.85
N VAL A 100 -38.37 -35.65 7.83
CA VAL A 100 -38.63 -34.82 9.01
C VAL A 100 -37.32 -34.72 9.78
N PHE A 101 -36.70 -33.55 9.79
CA PHE A 101 -35.52 -33.28 10.62
C PHE A 101 -35.97 -33.09 12.08
N GLU A 102 -35.45 -33.94 12.96
CA GLU A 102 -35.56 -33.83 14.42
C GLU A 102 -34.82 -32.58 14.90
N GLU A 103 -35.58 -31.67 15.53
CA GLU A 103 -35.10 -30.48 16.23
C GLU A 103 -34.29 -30.92 17.46
N SER A 104 -32.97 -31.02 17.28
CA SER A 104 -32.02 -31.21 18.38
C SER A 104 -31.57 -29.86 18.90
N SER A 105 -32.26 -29.40 19.95
CA SER A 105 -31.81 -28.46 20.99
C SER A 105 -30.64 -27.54 20.62
N GLU A 106 -30.96 -26.33 20.17
CA GLU A 106 -30.00 -25.24 20.02
C GLU A 106 -29.36 -24.90 21.38
N LEU A 107 -28.12 -25.36 21.58
CA LEU A 107 -27.22 -24.80 22.56
C LEU A 107 -26.64 -23.49 22.00
N PRO A 108 -26.33 -22.48 22.84
CA PRO A 108 -25.86 -21.17 22.38
C PRO A 108 -24.41 -21.26 21.86
N ILE A 109 -24.25 -21.66 20.60
CA ILE A 109 -22.98 -21.75 19.87
C ILE A 109 -22.73 -20.48 19.00
N GLY A 110 -23.76 -19.67 18.75
CA GLY A 110 -23.80 -18.67 17.67
C GLY A 110 -23.13 -17.30 17.87
N GLN A 111 -22.13 -17.13 18.75
CA GLN A 111 -21.39 -15.84 18.82
C GLN A 111 -19.92 -15.98 18.44
N LYS A 112 -19.24 -17.01 18.94
CA LYS A 112 -17.81 -17.22 18.67
C LYS A 112 -17.56 -17.71 17.23
N ASP A 113 -18.43 -18.58 16.73
CA ASP A 113 -18.37 -19.08 15.36
C ASP A 113 -18.60 -17.95 14.34
N ASN A 114 -19.48 -17.00 14.66
CA ASN A 114 -19.76 -15.84 13.81
C ASN A 114 -18.58 -14.85 13.72
N GLU A 115 -17.84 -14.62 14.81
CA GLU A 115 -16.66 -13.74 14.81
C GLU A 115 -15.48 -14.36 14.07
N GLU A 116 -15.22 -15.65 14.26
CA GLU A 116 -14.17 -16.37 13.54
C GLU A 116 -14.45 -16.47 12.03
N GLU A 117 -15.73 -16.67 11.67
CA GLU A 117 -16.16 -16.69 10.27
C GLU A 117 -16.06 -15.31 9.62
N ASP A 118 -16.46 -14.23 10.31
CA ASP A 118 -16.29 -12.85 9.83
C ASP A 118 -14.81 -12.48 9.65
N LEU A 119 -13.96 -12.83 10.61
CA LEU A 119 -12.51 -12.65 10.54
C LEU A 119 -11.93 -13.36 9.32
N MET A 120 -12.28 -14.63 9.12
CA MET A 120 -11.82 -15.45 8.00
C MET A 120 -12.27 -14.86 6.66
N SER A 121 -13.54 -14.48 6.54
CA SER A 121 -14.11 -13.87 5.34
C SER A 121 -13.39 -12.57 4.97
N LYS A 122 -13.21 -11.67 5.94
CA LYS A 122 -12.46 -10.41 5.76
C LYS A 122 -11.01 -10.66 5.35
N PHE A 123 -10.31 -11.57 6.02
CA PHE A 123 -8.93 -11.86 5.70
C PHE A 123 -8.79 -12.49 4.31
N SER A 124 -9.63 -13.48 3.98
CA SER A 124 -9.63 -14.16 2.67
C SER A 124 -9.86 -13.16 1.52
N ALA A 125 -10.86 -12.29 1.63
CA ALA A 125 -11.14 -11.29 0.60
C ALA A 125 -9.93 -10.36 0.35
N ASN A 126 -9.24 -9.96 1.42
CA ASN A 126 -8.07 -9.10 1.31
C ASN A 126 -6.84 -9.87 0.78
N LEU A 127 -6.63 -11.11 1.21
CA LEU A 127 -5.55 -11.97 0.74
C LEU A 127 -5.60 -12.10 -0.79
N HIS A 128 -6.77 -12.45 -1.34
CA HIS A 128 -6.95 -12.59 -2.78
C HIS A 128 -6.67 -11.28 -3.55
N ARG A 129 -7.05 -10.14 -2.99
CA ARG A 129 -6.75 -8.82 -3.59
C ARG A 129 -5.26 -8.53 -3.60
N ILE A 130 -4.58 -8.79 -2.47
CA ILE A 130 -3.13 -8.62 -2.34
C ILE A 130 -2.42 -9.49 -3.38
N GLU A 131 -2.77 -10.76 -3.49
CA GLU A 131 -2.09 -11.68 -4.42
C GLU A 131 -2.20 -11.23 -5.87
N LYS A 132 -3.41 -10.82 -6.26
CA LYS A 132 -3.68 -10.30 -7.60
C LYS A 132 -2.86 -9.06 -7.93
N ASP A 133 -2.68 -8.16 -6.98
CA ASP A 133 -1.89 -6.94 -7.19
C ASP A 133 -0.38 -7.20 -7.11
N VAL A 134 0.08 -8.08 -6.22
CA VAL A 134 1.48 -8.52 -6.16
C VAL A 134 1.91 -9.20 -7.45
N GLU A 135 1.04 -9.98 -8.09
CA GLU A 135 1.35 -10.60 -9.39
C GLU A 135 1.56 -9.58 -10.52
N ARG A 136 0.91 -8.42 -10.40
CA ARG A 136 0.97 -7.28 -11.33
C ARG A 136 2.09 -6.30 -11.03
N CYS A 137 2.73 -6.39 -9.85
CA CYS A 137 3.85 -5.54 -9.51
C CYS A 137 4.93 -5.61 -10.59
N ASP A 138 5.52 -4.45 -10.86
CA ASP A 138 6.40 -4.23 -12.00
C ASP A 138 7.58 -5.22 -12.02
N ARG A 139 7.55 -6.13 -12.99
CA ARG A 139 8.61 -7.11 -13.24
C ARG A 139 9.77 -6.53 -14.06
N SER A 140 9.67 -5.29 -14.52
CA SER A 140 10.76 -4.59 -15.18
C SER A 140 11.89 -4.26 -14.20
N SER A 141 11.55 -4.08 -12.92
CA SER A 141 12.54 -4.05 -11.84
C SER A 141 13.16 -5.43 -11.59
N ALA A 142 14.49 -5.49 -11.62
CA ALA A 142 15.25 -6.71 -11.32
C ALA A 142 14.97 -7.27 -9.92
N TYR A 143 14.55 -6.41 -8.97
CA TYR A 143 14.19 -6.82 -7.61
C TYR A 143 12.96 -7.74 -7.62
N PHE A 144 11.88 -7.33 -8.29
CA PHE A 144 10.60 -8.05 -8.29
C PHE A 144 10.52 -9.14 -9.36
N ALA A 145 11.54 -9.28 -10.22
CA ALA A 145 11.72 -10.48 -11.04
C ALA A 145 11.94 -11.75 -10.18
N LYS A 146 12.49 -11.61 -8.97
CA LYS A 146 12.69 -12.71 -8.01
C LYS A 146 11.38 -13.00 -7.27
N LYS A 147 10.86 -14.23 -7.38
CA LYS A 147 9.64 -14.65 -6.65
C LYS A 147 9.73 -14.47 -5.14
N GLU A 148 10.93 -14.63 -4.56
CA GLU A 148 11.17 -14.41 -3.13
C GLU A 148 10.85 -12.97 -2.70
N ASN A 149 11.14 -11.99 -3.54
CA ASN A 149 10.90 -10.58 -3.25
C ASN A 149 9.41 -10.21 -3.40
N LEU A 150 8.71 -10.84 -4.34
CA LEU A 150 7.24 -10.77 -4.41
C LEU A 150 6.60 -11.37 -3.16
N GLN A 151 7.15 -12.49 -2.67
CA GLN A 151 6.69 -13.10 -1.42
C GLN A 151 6.93 -12.19 -0.21
N LYS A 152 8.08 -11.49 -0.13
CA LYS A 152 8.32 -10.47 0.90
C LYS A 152 7.26 -9.36 0.83
N LEU A 153 6.93 -8.86 -0.36
CA LEU A 153 5.90 -7.82 -0.54
C LEU A 153 4.52 -8.31 -0.10
N LYS A 154 4.11 -9.53 -0.50
CA LYS A 154 2.88 -10.18 -0.02
C LYS A 154 2.88 -10.26 1.51
N THR A 155 3.97 -10.71 2.12
CA THR A 155 4.09 -10.91 3.57
C THR A 155 3.91 -9.58 4.32
N VAL A 156 4.54 -8.50 3.84
CA VAL A 156 4.37 -7.16 4.41
C VAL A 156 2.92 -6.69 4.30
N MET A 157 2.28 -6.85 3.13
CA MET A 157 0.89 -6.47 2.91
C MET A 157 -0.10 -7.25 3.77
N CYS A 158 0.06 -8.58 3.84
CA CYS A 158 -0.78 -9.45 4.68
C CYS A 158 -0.64 -9.07 6.15
N THR A 159 0.58 -8.77 6.61
CA THR A 159 0.80 -8.35 8.01
C THR A 159 0.17 -6.99 8.30
N TYR A 160 0.21 -6.04 7.36
CA TYR A 160 -0.50 -4.77 7.50
C TYR A 160 -2.01 -4.99 7.62
N VAL A 161 -2.60 -5.76 6.71
CA VAL A 161 -4.04 -6.04 6.71
C VAL A 161 -4.45 -6.77 7.98
N TRP A 162 -3.66 -7.74 8.44
CA TRP A 162 -3.93 -8.48 9.67
C TRP A 162 -4.08 -7.55 10.88
N ARG A 163 -3.25 -6.51 10.96
CA ARG A 163 -3.32 -5.49 12.02
C ARG A 163 -4.45 -4.49 11.84
N ASN A 164 -5.01 -4.37 10.63
CA ASN A 164 -5.94 -3.31 10.23
C ASN A 164 -7.13 -3.87 9.43
N LEU A 165 -7.73 -4.97 9.87
CA LEU A 165 -8.78 -5.69 9.13
C LEU A 165 -10.03 -4.86 8.83
N ASN A 166 -10.30 -3.84 9.65
CA ASN A 166 -11.41 -2.90 9.43
C ASN A 166 -11.17 -1.97 8.23
N GLU A 167 -9.90 -1.67 7.92
CA GLU A 167 -9.49 -0.86 6.77
C GLU A 167 -9.21 -1.75 5.55
N GLY A 168 -8.56 -2.88 5.79
CA GLY A 168 -8.22 -3.89 4.79
C GLY A 168 -7.16 -3.41 3.79
N TYR A 169 -7.20 -4.01 2.60
CA TYR A 169 -6.34 -3.72 1.47
C TYR A 169 -7.09 -2.94 0.40
N THR A 170 -6.46 -1.91 -0.13
CA THR A 170 -6.92 -1.16 -1.30
C THR A 170 -5.90 -1.28 -2.42
N GLN A 171 -6.40 -1.37 -3.66
CA GLN A 171 -5.55 -1.52 -4.84
C GLN A 171 -4.54 -0.36 -4.92
N GLY A 172 -3.28 -0.71 -5.20
CA GLY A 172 -2.16 0.24 -5.26
C GLY A 172 -1.37 0.40 -3.95
N MET A 173 -1.81 -0.17 -2.84
CA MET A 173 -1.00 -0.18 -1.60
C MET A 173 0.35 -0.92 -1.79
N CYS A 174 0.41 -1.92 -2.68
CA CYS A 174 1.65 -2.59 -3.05
C CYS A 174 2.66 -1.62 -3.69
N ASP A 175 2.18 -0.67 -4.48
CA ASP A 175 3.03 0.30 -5.19
C ASP A 175 3.68 1.30 -4.22
N LEU A 176 3.05 1.53 -3.06
CA LEU A 176 3.63 2.35 -1.98
C LEU A 176 4.69 1.60 -1.18
N ALA A 177 4.49 0.31 -0.89
CA ALA A 177 5.45 -0.45 -0.09
C ALA A 177 6.60 -1.04 -0.90
N ALA A 178 6.40 -1.28 -2.20
CA ALA A 178 7.44 -1.86 -3.06
C ALA A 178 8.75 -1.06 -3.04
N PRO A 179 8.76 0.28 -3.20
CA PRO A 179 9.98 1.07 -3.10
C PRO A 179 10.62 1.06 -1.70
N LEU A 180 9.81 0.98 -0.63
CA LEU A 180 10.33 0.84 0.74
C LEU A 180 11.06 -0.50 0.93
N LEU A 181 10.50 -1.58 0.39
CA LEU A 181 11.07 -2.92 0.47
C LEU A 181 12.40 -3.00 -0.28
N VAL A 182 12.47 -2.42 -1.48
CA VAL A 182 13.69 -2.31 -2.30
C VAL A 182 14.83 -1.63 -1.54
N ILE A 183 14.56 -0.50 -0.87
CA ILE A 183 15.57 0.18 -0.03
C ILE A 183 15.97 -0.65 1.17
N LEU A 184 15.02 -1.26 1.88
CA LEU A 184 15.36 -1.97 3.11
C LEU A 184 16.20 -3.23 2.84
N ASP A 185 16.16 -3.73 1.60
CA ASP A 185 16.87 -4.92 1.12
C ASP A 185 18.05 -4.61 0.17
N ASP A 186 18.50 -3.34 0.13
CA ASP A 186 19.75 -2.90 -0.51
C ASP A 186 19.82 -3.05 -2.03
N GLU A 187 18.67 -2.94 -2.72
CA GLU A 187 18.64 -2.83 -4.18
C GLU A 187 18.29 -1.39 -4.60
N PHE A 188 18.99 -0.86 -5.62
CA PHE A 188 18.81 0.51 -6.07
C PHE A 188 17.69 0.59 -7.10
N THR A 189 16.65 1.38 -6.83
CA THR A 189 15.72 1.81 -7.89
C THR A 189 15.10 3.16 -7.53
N TYR A 190 15.10 4.12 -8.46
CA TYR A 190 14.38 5.41 -8.35
C TYR A 190 14.85 6.41 -7.27
N PRO A 191 16.12 6.87 -7.28
CA PRO A 191 16.65 7.86 -6.31
C PRO A 191 15.82 9.15 -6.26
N GLU A 192 15.24 9.54 -7.38
CA GLU A 192 14.42 10.75 -7.51
C GLU A 192 13.09 10.63 -6.74
N VAL A 193 12.46 9.45 -6.74
CA VAL A 193 11.22 9.22 -5.96
C VAL A 193 11.49 9.35 -4.47
N PHE A 194 12.61 8.79 -4.00
CA PHE A 194 13.02 8.88 -2.60
C PHE A 194 13.24 10.32 -2.16
N ARG A 195 13.88 11.12 -3.02
CA ARG A 195 14.09 12.54 -2.75
C ARG A 195 12.76 13.28 -2.60
N VAL A 196 11.78 13.02 -3.46
CA VAL A 196 10.44 13.62 -3.34
C VAL A 196 9.78 13.24 -2.01
N TRP A 197 9.81 11.97 -1.63
CA TRP A 197 9.23 11.49 -0.37
C TRP A 197 9.90 12.11 0.86
N GLU A 198 11.23 12.13 0.88
CA GLU A 198 12.01 12.72 1.97
C GLU A 198 11.67 14.20 2.17
N VAL A 199 11.53 14.95 1.07
CA VAL A 199 11.14 16.37 1.14
C VAL A 199 9.70 16.52 1.62
N ILE A 200 8.77 15.68 1.16
CA ILE A 200 7.36 15.70 1.63
C ILE A 200 7.27 15.40 3.12
N TRP A 201 7.94 14.35 3.61
CA TRP A 201 7.93 13.99 5.02
C TRP A 201 8.58 15.09 5.89
N ALA A 202 9.73 15.62 5.46
CA ALA A 202 10.35 16.74 6.16
C ALA A 202 9.49 18.01 6.15
N ALA A 203 8.78 18.30 5.05
CA ALA A 203 7.86 19.42 4.95
C ALA A 203 6.67 19.28 5.91
N SER A 204 6.13 18.06 6.03
CA SER A 204 5.02 17.74 6.94
C SER A 204 5.34 18.11 8.39
N SER A 205 6.58 17.87 8.82
CA SER A 205 7.05 18.19 10.17
C SER A 205 7.46 19.65 10.38
N LEU A 206 7.72 20.42 9.31
CA LEU A 206 8.32 21.77 9.41
C LEU A 206 7.41 22.91 8.98
N VAL A 207 6.66 22.75 7.90
CA VAL A 207 6.00 23.86 7.19
C VAL A 207 4.55 23.58 6.84
N THR A 208 4.22 22.38 6.34
CA THR A 208 2.85 22.03 5.94
C THR A 208 2.68 20.52 5.73
N THR A 209 1.58 19.97 6.22
CA THR A 209 1.15 18.58 5.97
C THR A 209 0.74 18.32 4.51
N HIS A 210 0.52 19.38 3.73
CA HIS A 210 -0.01 19.30 2.36
C HIS A 210 1.01 19.62 1.27
N PHE A 211 2.30 19.42 1.52
CA PHE A 211 3.37 19.75 0.56
C PHE A 211 3.22 19.00 -0.78
N HIS A 212 2.68 17.79 -0.76
CA HIS A 212 2.39 16.98 -1.95
C HIS A 212 1.48 17.69 -2.96
N LEU A 213 0.56 18.57 -2.52
CA LEU A 213 -0.28 19.35 -3.43
C LEU A 213 0.51 20.40 -4.20
N PHE A 214 1.50 21.04 -3.56
CA PHE A 214 2.39 21.99 -4.22
C PHE A 214 3.31 21.30 -5.22
N PHE A 215 3.74 20.07 -4.91
CA PHE A 215 4.49 19.25 -5.85
C PHE A 215 3.65 18.85 -7.07
N ALA A 216 2.41 18.40 -6.86
CA ALA A 216 1.49 18.10 -7.95
C ALA A 216 1.20 19.34 -8.83
N LEU A 217 1.00 20.50 -8.21
CA LEU A 217 0.84 21.76 -8.94
C LEU A 217 2.11 22.15 -9.72
N ALA A 218 3.30 21.95 -9.14
CA ALA A 218 4.56 22.19 -9.82
C ALA A 218 4.72 21.32 -11.08
N MET A 219 4.34 20.04 -11.01
CA MET A 219 4.31 19.12 -12.17
C MET A 219 3.41 19.68 -13.28
N ILE A 220 2.17 20.05 -12.95
CA ILE A 220 1.22 20.62 -13.92
C ILE A 220 1.77 21.91 -14.53
N ILE A 221 2.34 22.80 -13.72
CA ILE A 221 2.91 24.08 -14.19
C ILE A 221 4.12 23.85 -15.11
N ALA A 222 4.97 22.87 -14.81
CA ALA A 222 6.16 22.56 -15.62
C ALA A 222 5.77 22.17 -17.05
N TYR A 223 4.71 21.38 -17.21
CA TYR A 223 4.25 20.89 -18.52
C TYR A 223 3.08 21.68 -19.10
N ARG A 224 2.66 22.78 -18.47
CA ARG A 224 1.45 23.55 -18.86
C ARG A 224 1.44 23.97 -20.33
N HIS A 225 2.58 24.41 -20.86
CA HIS A 225 2.67 24.89 -22.24
C HIS A 225 2.47 23.73 -23.20
N ILE A 226 3.08 22.57 -22.93
CA ILE A 226 2.90 21.35 -23.72
C ILE A 226 1.43 20.92 -23.73
N ILE A 227 0.78 20.90 -22.56
CA ILE A 227 -0.62 20.50 -22.40
C ILE A 227 -1.55 21.43 -23.18
N ILE A 228 -1.37 22.75 -23.03
CA ILE A 228 -2.23 23.77 -23.65
C ILE A 228 -2.00 23.86 -25.17
N ASP A 229 -0.74 23.91 -25.60
CA ASP A 229 -0.39 24.09 -27.02
C ASP A 229 -0.85 22.89 -27.87
N ASN A 230 -0.77 21.67 -27.31
CA ASN A 230 -1.26 20.46 -27.96
C ASN A 230 -2.76 20.20 -27.75
N ARG A 231 -3.46 21.06 -26.99
CA ARG A 231 -4.88 20.91 -26.64
C ARG A 231 -5.22 19.51 -26.09
N MET A 232 -4.34 19.00 -25.22
CA MET A 232 -4.49 17.66 -24.65
C MET A 232 -5.77 17.55 -23.82
N ASP A 233 -6.53 16.48 -24.03
CA ASP A 233 -7.67 16.14 -23.17
C ASP A 233 -7.22 15.36 -21.91
N PHE A 234 -8.17 14.98 -21.05
CA PHE A 234 -7.85 14.26 -19.81
C PHE A 234 -7.10 12.93 -20.05
N THR A 235 -7.46 12.21 -21.11
CA THR A 235 -6.83 10.92 -21.44
C THR A 235 -5.41 11.15 -21.97
N ASP A 236 -5.22 12.15 -22.82
CA ASP A 236 -3.92 12.53 -23.34
C ASP A 236 -2.97 12.97 -22.22
N VAL A 237 -3.47 13.74 -21.25
CA VAL A 237 -2.68 14.16 -20.08
C VAL A 237 -2.21 12.96 -19.25
N ILE A 238 -3.09 11.99 -18.99
CA ILE A 238 -2.69 10.76 -18.26
C ILE A 238 -1.62 10.00 -19.05
N LYS A 239 -1.84 9.80 -20.35
CA LYS A 239 -0.89 9.09 -21.21
C LYS A 239 0.46 9.81 -21.25
N PHE A 240 0.46 11.13 -21.37
CA PHE A 240 1.67 11.96 -21.35
C PHE A 240 2.47 11.77 -20.06
N TYR A 241 1.84 11.85 -18.89
CA TYR A 241 2.55 11.65 -17.62
C TYR A 241 3.05 10.22 -17.45
N ASN A 242 2.31 9.21 -17.90
CA ASN A 242 2.77 7.83 -17.90
C ASN A 242 4.01 7.63 -18.79
N GLU A 243 4.04 8.26 -19.97
CA GLU A 243 5.19 8.21 -20.89
C GLU A 243 6.39 9.02 -20.38
N MET A 244 6.14 10.04 -19.55
CA MET A 244 7.15 10.88 -18.91
C MET A 244 7.65 10.32 -17.57
N ALA A 245 7.07 9.21 -17.09
CA ALA A 245 7.51 8.56 -15.86
C ALA A 245 9.04 8.40 -15.86
N GLU A 246 9.65 8.71 -14.71
CA GLU A 246 11.11 8.67 -14.49
C GLU A 246 11.96 9.67 -15.29
N ARG A 247 11.36 10.51 -16.13
CA ARG A 247 12.08 11.53 -16.94
C ARG A 247 11.93 12.95 -16.41
N HIS A 248 11.31 13.09 -15.25
CA HIS A 248 11.06 14.38 -14.62
C HIS A 248 12.33 14.93 -13.94
N ASN A 249 12.61 16.23 -14.12
CA ASN A 249 13.64 16.90 -13.34
C ASN A 249 13.11 17.21 -11.94
N VAL A 250 13.31 16.27 -11.02
CA VAL A 250 12.76 16.35 -9.66
C VAL A 250 13.33 17.52 -8.86
N GLU A 251 14.57 17.93 -9.09
CA GLU A 251 15.18 19.08 -8.39
C GLU A 251 14.44 20.38 -8.73
N GLU A 252 14.24 20.66 -10.02
CA GLU A 252 13.49 21.83 -10.48
C GLU A 252 12.03 21.81 -10.01
N LEU A 253 11.40 20.64 -10.00
CA LEU A 253 10.03 20.47 -9.54
C LEU A 253 9.87 20.73 -8.04
N LEU A 254 10.82 20.25 -7.22
CA LEU A 254 10.84 20.50 -5.79
C LEU A 254 11.08 21.98 -5.50
N ASP A 255 11.99 22.64 -6.22
CA ASP A 255 12.21 24.09 -6.08
C ASP A 255 10.99 24.91 -6.47
N SER A 256 10.32 24.54 -7.56
CA SER A 256 9.06 25.14 -7.97
C SER A 256 7.97 24.95 -6.89
N ALA A 257 7.83 23.75 -6.33
CA ALA A 257 6.89 23.46 -5.26
C ALA A 257 7.15 24.29 -3.99
N ARG A 258 8.41 24.45 -3.59
CA ARG A 258 8.80 25.33 -2.47
C ARG A 258 8.47 26.79 -2.76
N SER A 259 8.74 27.28 -3.98
CA SER A 259 8.41 28.64 -4.40
C SER A 259 6.90 28.90 -4.36
N LEU A 260 6.09 27.94 -4.81
CA LEU A 260 4.62 28.04 -4.74
C LEU A 260 4.13 28.14 -3.30
N LEU A 261 4.67 27.33 -2.38
CA LEU A 261 4.34 27.40 -0.96
C LEU A 261 4.72 28.75 -0.36
N GLN A 262 5.93 29.25 -0.63
CA GLN A 262 6.40 30.54 -0.13
C GLN A 262 5.52 31.70 -0.63
N ARG A 263 5.10 31.66 -1.89
CA ARG A 263 4.16 32.65 -2.46
C ARG A 263 2.82 32.63 -1.74
N LEU A 264 2.26 31.44 -1.49
CA LEU A 264 0.99 31.34 -0.76
C LEU A 264 1.13 31.90 0.67
N GLN A 265 2.23 31.57 1.37
CA GLN A 265 2.50 32.10 2.70
C GLN A 265 2.62 33.63 2.71
N ALA A 266 3.31 34.21 1.72
CA ALA A 266 3.41 35.66 1.57
C ALA A 266 2.03 36.32 1.37
N ILE A 267 1.19 35.76 0.49
CA ILE A 267 -0.17 36.26 0.24
C ILE A 267 -1.02 36.19 1.52
N ILE A 268 -0.95 35.09 2.27
CA ILE A 268 -1.68 34.95 3.54
C ILE A 268 -1.24 36.04 4.53
N MET A 269 0.07 36.27 4.66
CA MET A 269 0.60 37.31 5.54
C MET A 269 0.15 38.73 5.15
N GLU A 270 -0.01 39.02 3.86
CA GLU A 270 -0.55 40.30 3.37
C GLU A 270 -2.05 40.47 3.66
N LEU A 271 -2.79 39.35 3.72
CA LEU A 271 -4.24 39.34 3.96
C LEU A 271 -4.62 39.32 5.43
N GLU A 272 -3.72 38.93 6.33
CA GLU A 272 -3.97 38.98 7.78
C GLU A 272 -3.92 40.45 8.25
N PRO A 273 -5.02 41.00 8.79
CA PRO A 273 -5.01 42.37 9.29
C PRO A 273 -4.04 42.49 10.47
N VAL A 274 -3.18 43.51 10.44
CA VAL A 274 -2.32 43.86 11.57
C VAL A 274 -3.22 44.02 12.79
N LYS A 275 -3.11 43.09 13.76
CA LYS A 275 -3.77 43.22 15.04
C LYS A 275 -3.14 44.42 15.76
N ASN A 276 -3.80 45.58 15.66
CA ASN A 276 -3.53 46.76 16.48
C ASN A 276 -3.93 46.52 17.93
#